data_AF-A0A2D4YD77-F1
#
_entry.id   AF-A0A2D4YD77-F1
#
_cell.length_a   1.000
_cell.length_b   1.000
_cell.length_c   1.000
_cell.angle_alpha   90.00
_cell.angle_beta   90.00
_cell.angle_gamma   90.00
#
_symmetry.space_group_name_H-M   'P 1'
#
loop_
_entity.id
_entity.type
_entity.pdbx_description
1 polymer ?
#
loop_
_entity_poly.entity_id
_entity_poly.type
_entity_poly.pdbx_seq_one_letter_code
_entity_poly.pdbx_strand_id
1 'polypeptide(L)'
;MKPKQLLTLLTILTTFIGYAQNTITVDNNLGVVEVPNLIYANLQDAIDAAVNGDTLYIQPSATSYGDAILNKQLSFIGRSHSENNKISYVDNIEIYPNASGSIFSGLYFTDKIYFTDENTVNNLIFKNNYINWIDFDFTTGGINNFILTGNVVNILGAPSSITSPIQNGVITNNIFLDDIYIFYPETVTIKNNIFFCYTSQILITNESGNNTELVIENSIILKLNANSGDVSANDNIQFTNCLTYSPNGDIFNVLAGSGNLSNINPQFVNVTDNVFDAYNDDYHLQAGSPAIGAGTDGEDIGLYNSSGYLFNMLGITYGLPSVNITNITQTVQEGEPLQVTIQASSN
;
A
#
# COMPACT_ATOMS: atom_id res chain seq x y z
N MET A 1 25.07 15.11 46.53
CA MET A 1 23.62 14.89 46.34
C MET A 1 23.02 14.32 47.62
N LYS A 2 21.85 14.80 48.04
CA LYS A 2 21.12 14.15 49.16
C LYS A 2 20.72 12.74 48.71
N PRO A 3 20.66 11.72 49.59
CA PRO A 3 20.34 10.33 49.21
C PRO A 3 19.02 10.20 48.43
N LYS A 4 18.05 11.09 48.69
CA LYS A 4 16.80 11.18 47.92
C LYS A 4 16.98 11.58 46.46
N GLN A 5 17.93 12.48 46.15
CA GLN A 5 18.23 12.93 44.79
C GLN A 5 18.99 11.87 43.98
N LEU A 6 19.80 11.04 44.65
CA LEU A 6 20.50 9.91 44.01
C LEU A 6 19.52 8.80 43.63
N LEU A 7 18.53 8.51 44.50
CA LEU A 7 17.49 7.51 44.22
C LEU A 7 16.61 7.95 43.04
N THR A 8 16.17 9.21 43.00
CA THR A 8 15.36 9.75 41.89
C THR A 8 16.12 9.72 40.56
N LEU A 9 17.41 10.06 40.56
CA LEU A 9 18.24 10.01 39.36
C LEU A 9 18.44 8.56 38.86
N LEU A 10 18.60 7.60 39.78
CA LEU A 10 18.70 6.17 39.44
C LEU A 10 17.38 5.63 38.87
N THR A 11 16.24 6.08 39.40
CA THR A 11 14.91 5.64 38.94
C THR A 11 14.63 6.17 37.52
N ILE A 12 15.03 7.40 37.23
CA ILE A 12 14.94 8.01 35.89
C ILE A 12 15.91 7.34 34.90
N LEU A 13 17.10 6.92 35.33
CA LEU A 13 18.04 6.19 34.46
C LEU A 13 17.55 4.77 34.13
N THR A 14 16.88 4.09 35.07
CA THR A 14 16.33 2.74 34.83
C THR A 14 15.06 2.73 33.97
N THR A 15 14.39 3.87 33.80
CA THR A 15 13.24 3.98 32.87
C THR A 15 13.64 4.18 31.41
N PHE A 16 14.94 4.35 31.12
CA PHE A 16 15.51 4.39 29.77
C PHE A 16 16.23 3.08 29.41
N ILE A 17 15.69 1.92 29.81
CA ILE A 17 15.99 0.71 29.05
C ILE A 17 15.27 0.90 27.71
N GLY A 18 15.96 1.52 26.75
CA GLY A 18 15.51 1.55 25.37
C GLY A 18 15.36 0.10 24.93
N TYR A 19 14.12 -0.34 24.71
CA TYR A 19 13.88 -1.58 23.99
C TYR A 19 14.48 -1.35 22.60
N ALA A 20 15.61 -2.01 22.33
CA ALA A 20 16.07 -2.14 20.96
C ALA A 20 14.94 -2.85 20.20
N GLN A 21 14.45 -2.21 19.14
CA GLN A 21 13.49 -2.84 18.24
C GLN A 21 14.18 -4.05 17.62
N ASN A 22 13.65 -5.23 17.85
CA ASN A 22 14.18 -6.44 17.27
C ASN A 22 13.78 -6.52 15.81
N THR A 23 14.63 -7.20 15.06
CA THR A 23 14.33 -7.62 13.71
C THR A 23 14.12 -9.12 13.74
N ILE A 24 12.94 -9.56 13.30
CA ILE A 24 12.58 -10.98 13.16
C ILE A 24 12.41 -11.27 11.68
N THR A 25 12.97 -12.39 11.22
CA THR A 25 12.80 -12.87 9.86
C THR A 25 11.67 -13.89 9.82
N VAL A 26 10.77 -13.74 8.86
CA VAL A 26 9.74 -14.73 8.54
C VAL A 26 10.13 -15.35 7.21
N ASP A 27 10.47 -16.64 7.22
CA ASP A 27 10.99 -17.35 6.05
C ASP A 27 10.55 -18.83 6.05
N ASN A 28 9.64 -19.16 5.14
CA ASN A 28 9.07 -20.50 4.97
C ASN A 28 9.70 -21.25 3.79
N ASN A 29 10.81 -20.75 3.24
CA ASN A 29 11.52 -21.41 2.15
C ASN A 29 12.11 -22.75 2.60
N LEU A 30 12.18 -23.70 1.66
CA LEU A 30 12.73 -25.02 1.91
C LEU A 30 14.20 -24.92 2.38
N GLY A 31 14.50 -25.56 3.52
CA GLY A 31 15.86 -25.64 4.07
C GLY A 31 16.21 -24.54 5.08
N VAL A 32 15.31 -23.59 5.33
CA VAL A 32 15.45 -22.62 6.41
C VAL A 32 15.19 -23.31 7.76
N VAL A 33 16.02 -22.98 8.75
CA VAL A 33 15.92 -23.51 10.11
C VAL A 33 15.42 -22.39 11.02
N GLU A 34 14.30 -22.64 11.70
CA GLU A 34 13.75 -21.71 12.68
C GLU A 34 14.71 -21.47 13.84
N VAL A 35 14.79 -20.22 14.27
CA VAL A 35 15.62 -19.78 15.39
C VAL A 35 14.74 -18.97 16.33
N PRO A 36 14.53 -19.41 17.58
CA PRO A 36 13.67 -18.70 18.51
C PRO A 36 14.02 -17.21 18.63
N ASN A 37 13.01 -16.36 18.53
CA ASN A 37 13.06 -14.89 18.55
C ASN A 37 13.87 -14.26 17.40
N LEU A 38 14.12 -15.00 16.32
CA LEU A 38 14.91 -14.49 15.19
C LEU A 38 14.39 -14.95 13.83
N ILE A 39 14.06 -16.23 13.65
CA ILE A 39 13.60 -16.81 12.37
C ILE A 39 12.41 -17.72 12.64
N TYR A 40 11.30 -17.46 11.94
CA TYR A 40 10.06 -18.24 12.02
C TYR A 40 9.59 -18.60 10.61
N ALA A 41 9.04 -19.79 10.42
CA ALA A 41 8.42 -20.17 9.14
C ALA A 41 6.96 -19.69 9.04
N ASN A 42 6.29 -19.40 10.15
CA ASN A 42 4.91 -18.94 10.19
C ASN A 42 4.82 -17.47 10.64
N LEU A 43 3.92 -16.69 10.02
CA LEU A 43 3.75 -15.27 10.34
C LEU A 43 3.15 -15.05 11.74
N GLN A 44 2.16 -15.85 12.14
CA GLN A 44 1.55 -15.74 13.46
C GLN A 44 2.57 -16.01 14.57
N ASP A 45 3.38 -17.06 14.43
CA ASP A 45 4.41 -17.38 15.43
C ASP A 45 5.44 -16.24 15.59
N ALA A 46 5.80 -15.59 14.47
CA ALA A 46 6.66 -14.41 14.49
C ALA A 46 6.01 -13.22 15.21
N ILE A 47 4.72 -12.96 14.93
CA ILE A 47 3.95 -11.91 15.61
C ILE A 47 3.85 -12.22 17.11
N ASP A 48 3.55 -13.45 17.48
CA ASP A 48 3.40 -13.86 18.89
C ASP A 48 4.68 -13.63 19.68
N ALA A 49 5.84 -13.93 19.08
CA ALA A 49 7.15 -13.71 19.67
C ALA A 49 7.60 -12.24 19.69
N ALA A 50 7.14 -11.43 18.74
CA ALA A 50 7.49 -10.02 18.64
C ALA A 50 6.97 -9.18 19.82
N VAL A 51 7.67 -8.09 20.12
CA VAL A 51 7.21 -7.05 21.05
C VAL A 51 6.84 -5.77 20.29
N ASN A 52 6.11 -4.86 20.93
CA ASN A 52 5.71 -3.59 20.32
C ASN A 52 6.93 -2.83 19.76
N GLY A 53 6.83 -2.43 18.49
CA GLY A 53 7.84 -1.69 17.75
C GLY A 53 8.83 -2.57 16.97
N ASP A 54 8.76 -3.89 17.08
CA ASP A 54 9.62 -4.80 16.31
C ASP A 54 9.31 -4.74 14.81
N THR A 55 10.30 -5.15 14.01
CA THR A 55 10.21 -5.27 12.55
C THR A 55 10.22 -6.73 12.13
N LEU A 56 9.25 -7.13 11.32
CA LEU A 56 9.17 -8.44 10.67
C LEU A 56 9.64 -8.30 9.21
N TYR A 57 10.78 -8.90 8.87
CA TYR A 57 11.21 -9.06 7.48
C TYR A 57 10.64 -10.33 6.89
N ILE A 58 9.69 -10.19 5.97
CA ILE A 58 9.02 -11.31 5.33
C ILE A 58 9.76 -11.63 4.04
N GLN A 59 10.46 -12.76 4.02
CA GLN A 59 11.24 -13.17 2.86
C GLN A 59 10.34 -13.53 1.68
N PRO A 60 10.79 -13.34 0.43
CA PRO A 60 10.09 -13.87 -0.72
C PRO A 60 9.84 -15.37 -0.60
N SER A 61 8.69 -15.82 -1.05
CA SER A 61 8.39 -17.25 -1.11
C SER A 61 7.40 -17.55 -2.22
N ALA A 62 7.39 -18.79 -2.70
CA ALA A 62 6.34 -19.28 -3.58
C ALA A 62 5.05 -19.66 -2.81
N THR A 63 5.14 -19.75 -1.48
CA THR A 63 4.04 -20.14 -0.59
C THR A 63 3.73 -18.99 0.36
N SER A 64 2.45 -18.69 0.54
CA SER A 64 2.01 -17.69 1.52
C SER A 64 2.44 -18.03 2.94
N TYR A 65 2.69 -17.00 3.75
CA TYR A 65 2.90 -17.16 5.19
C TYR A 65 1.60 -17.38 5.98
N GLY A 66 0.46 -17.39 5.28
CA GLY A 66 -0.87 -17.65 5.81
C GLY A 66 -1.54 -16.42 6.40
N ASP A 67 -2.59 -16.67 7.19
CA ASP A 67 -3.35 -15.67 7.91
C ASP A 67 -2.67 -15.28 9.23
N ALA A 68 -2.91 -14.05 9.68
CA ALA A 68 -2.40 -13.58 10.96
C ALA A 68 -3.33 -12.59 11.67
N ILE A 69 -3.26 -12.62 12.99
CA ILE A 69 -3.87 -11.66 13.91
C ILE A 69 -2.78 -10.70 14.39
N LEU A 70 -2.97 -9.42 14.11
CA LEU A 70 -2.10 -8.35 14.56
C LEU A 70 -2.73 -7.61 15.73
N ASN A 71 -2.18 -7.81 16.92
CA ASN A 71 -2.66 -7.20 18.18
C ASN A 71 -1.58 -6.40 18.92
N LYS A 72 -0.55 -5.97 18.19
CA LYS A 72 0.61 -5.24 18.69
C LYS A 72 1.18 -4.36 17.57
N GLN A 73 1.82 -3.26 17.92
CA GLN A 73 2.40 -2.35 16.93
C GLN A 73 3.64 -3.00 16.29
N LEU A 74 3.64 -3.26 14.98
CA LEU A 74 4.79 -3.86 14.27
C LEU A 74 5.03 -3.21 12.91
N SER A 75 6.25 -3.34 12.39
CA SER A 75 6.58 -3.00 11.00
C SER A 75 6.77 -4.27 10.18
N PHE A 76 5.95 -4.47 9.15
CA PHE A 76 6.06 -5.56 8.21
C PHE A 76 6.74 -5.08 6.94
N ILE A 77 7.84 -5.73 6.58
CA ILE A 77 8.63 -5.36 5.41
C ILE A 77 8.86 -6.61 4.55
N GLY A 78 8.15 -6.66 3.43
CA GLY A 78 8.40 -7.58 2.33
C GLY A 78 9.37 -7.00 1.31
N ARG A 79 9.80 -7.86 0.38
CA ARG A 79 10.80 -7.51 -0.63
C ARG A 79 10.19 -6.77 -1.83
N SER A 80 9.01 -7.18 -2.26
CA SER A 80 8.31 -6.68 -3.45
C SER A 80 6.91 -7.31 -3.51
N HIS A 81 5.97 -6.59 -4.13
CA HIS A 81 4.65 -7.14 -4.41
C HIS A 81 4.51 -7.72 -5.84
N SER A 82 5.38 -7.36 -6.79
CA SER A 82 5.23 -7.82 -8.19
C SER A 82 6.52 -8.30 -8.86
N GLU A 83 7.67 -8.23 -8.20
CA GLU A 83 8.94 -8.73 -8.76
C GLU A 83 8.91 -10.27 -8.79
N ASN A 84 8.89 -10.86 -9.98
CA ASN A 84 8.87 -12.31 -10.20
C ASN A 84 9.90 -13.05 -9.33
N ASN A 85 9.44 -14.10 -8.65
CA ASN A 85 10.21 -14.91 -7.68
C ASN A 85 10.74 -14.15 -6.46
N LYS A 86 10.30 -12.90 -6.23
CA LYS A 86 10.72 -12.04 -5.12
C LYS A 86 9.53 -11.45 -4.37
N ILE A 87 8.38 -12.11 -4.47
CA ILE A 87 7.13 -11.67 -3.85
C ILE A 87 7.02 -12.24 -2.43
N SER A 88 6.66 -11.38 -1.48
CA SER A 88 6.38 -11.74 -0.08
C SER A 88 4.86 -11.85 0.12
N TYR A 89 4.32 -13.07 0.08
CA TYR A 89 2.88 -13.33 0.14
C TYR A 89 2.35 -13.46 1.57
N VAL A 90 1.31 -12.71 1.89
CA VAL A 90 0.50 -12.87 3.10
C VAL A 90 -0.94 -13.08 2.67
N ASP A 91 -1.70 -13.94 3.35
CA ASP A 91 -3.10 -14.16 2.99
C ASP A 91 -3.98 -13.08 3.60
N ASN A 92 -4.41 -13.28 4.84
CA ASN A 92 -5.17 -12.30 5.60
C ASN A 92 -4.39 -11.69 6.76
N ILE A 93 -4.67 -10.42 7.06
CA ILE A 93 -4.31 -9.82 8.37
C ILE A 93 -5.55 -9.22 9.02
N GLU A 94 -5.86 -9.71 10.21
CA GLU A 94 -6.84 -9.10 11.12
C GLU A 94 -6.14 -8.10 12.04
N ILE A 95 -6.53 -6.83 11.96
CA ILE A 95 -5.92 -5.74 12.72
C ILE A 95 -6.78 -5.39 13.94
N TYR A 96 -6.19 -5.55 15.11
CA TYR A 96 -6.78 -5.13 16.39
C TYR A 96 -6.34 -3.71 16.78
N PRO A 97 -7.08 -2.99 17.65
CA PRO A 97 -6.74 -1.64 18.09
C PRO A 97 -5.32 -1.46 18.64
N ASN A 98 -4.80 -2.49 19.32
CA ASN A 98 -3.43 -2.51 19.86
C ASN A 98 -2.33 -2.56 18.78
N ALA A 99 -2.71 -2.79 17.52
CA ALA A 99 -1.83 -2.68 16.36
C ALA A 99 -1.64 -1.25 15.84
N SER A 100 -2.29 -0.27 16.46
CA SER A 100 -2.14 1.14 16.05
C SER A 100 -0.67 1.54 15.95
N GLY A 101 -0.30 2.24 14.88
CA GLY A 101 1.10 2.60 14.61
C GLY A 101 1.86 1.59 13.74
N SER A 102 1.20 0.55 13.22
CA SER A 102 1.84 -0.48 12.38
C SER A 102 2.07 0.00 10.94
N ILE A 103 3.07 -0.60 10.30
CA ILE A 103 3.49 -0.27 8.93
C ILE A 103 3.50 -1.57 8.11
N PHE A 104 2.97 -1.52 6.89
CA PHE A 104 3.01 -2.61 5.91
C PHE A 104 3.67 -2.12 4.64
N SER A 105 4.73 -2.81 4.21
CA SER A 105 5.52 -2.39 3.05
C SER A 105 6.03 -3.54 2.20
N GLY A 106 5.88 -3.46 0.88
CA GLY A 106 6.47 -4.42 -0.05
C GLY A 106 5.87 -5.82 0.00
N LEU A 107 4.61 -5.94 0.40
CA LEU A 107 3.90 -7.21 0.55
C LEU A 107 2.84 -7.39 -0.54
N TYR A 108 2.54 -8.65 -0.84
CA TYR A 108 1.37 -9.03 -1.60
C TYR A 108 0.36 -9.68 -0.67
N PHE A 109 -0.78 -9.03 -0.45
CA PHE A 109 -1.91 -9.59 0.28
C PHE A 109 -2.84 -10.30 -0.68
N THR A 110 -2.92 -11.63 -0.58
CA THR A 110 -3.68 -12.46 -1.53
C THR A 110 -5.19 -12.37 -1.32
N ASP A 111 -5.62 -12.04 -0.10
CA ASP A 111 -7.03 -11.94 0.28
C ASP A 111 -7.33 -10.56 0.86
N LYS A 112 -7.47 -10.40 2.18
CA LYS A 112 -7.84 -9.10 2.76
C LYS A 112 -7.08 -8.68 4.02
N ILE A 113 -6.94 -7.38 4.18
CA ILE A 113 -6.62 -6.71 5.44
C ILE A 113 -7.94 -6.23 6.02
N TYR A 114 -8.33 -6.72 7.19
CA TYR A 114 -9.60 -6.35 7.82
C TYR A 114 -9.39 -6.01 9.29
N PHE A 115 -10.40 -5.38 9.88
CA PHE A 115 -10.32 -4.87 11.24
C PHE A 115 -11.35 -5.57 12.13
N THR A 116 -11.02 -5.66 13.41
CA THR A 116 -11.97 -6.12 14.42
C THR A 116 -12.93 -5.00 14.82
N ASP A 117 -14.16 -5.37 15.18
CA ASP A 117 -15.27 -4.47 15.47
C ASP A 117 -15.20 -3.74 16.83
N GLU A 118 -14.07 -3.79 17.54
CA GLU A 118 -14.07 -3.52 18.98
C GLU A 118 -13.62 -2.10 19.37
N ASN A 119 -12.81 -1.37 18.57
CA ASN A 119 -12.44 0.05 18.77
C ASN A 119 -11.79 0.66 17.52
N THR A 120 -11.56 1.98 17.54
CA THR A 120 -10.81 2.70 16.49
C THR A 120 -9.33 2.28 16.42
N VAL A 121 -8.85 1.95 15.22
CA VAL A 121 -7.42 1.72 14.94
C VAL A 121 -6.78 2.99 14.39
N ASN A 122 -5.56 3.31 14.84
CA ASN A 122 -4.91 4.58 14.53
C ASN A 122 -3.52 4.42 13.90
N ASN A 123 -3.07 5.43 13.17
CA ASN A 123 -1.65 5.61 12.79
C ASN A 123 -1.11 4.48 11.89
N LEU A 124 -1.90 3.99 10.94
CA LEU A 124 -1.47 2.91 10.04
C LEU A 124 -0.83 3.45 8.76
N ILE A 125 0.19 2.75 8.26
CA ILE A 125 0.83 3.09 6.99
C ILE A 125 0.87 1.85 6.11
N PHE A 126 0.25 1.94 4.94
CA PHE A 126 0.30 0.96 3.87
C PHE A 126 1.07 1.60 2.71
N LYS A 127 2.26 1.06 2.40
CA LYS A 127 3.08 1.58 1.33
C LYS A 127 3.65 0.51 0.40
N ASN A 128 3.67 0.74 -0.90
CA ASN A 128 4.32 -0.17 -1.85
C ASN A 128 3.83 -1.62 -1.71
N ASN A 129 2.54 -1.85 -1.50
CA ASN A 129 1.95 -3.19 -1.42
C ASN A 129 1.03 -3.45 -2.61
N TYR A 130 0.83 -4.73 -2.93
CA TYR A 130 -0.32 -5.18 -3.69
C TYR A 130 -1.34 -5.71 -2.69
N ILE A 131 -2.54 -5.14 -2.67
CA ILE A 131 -3.57 -5.47 -1.68
C ILE A 131 -4.85 -5.83 -2.42
N ASN A 132 -5.29 -7.08 -2.29
CA ASN A 132 -6.55 -7.48 -2.90
C ASN A 132 -7.75 -6.77 -2.25
N TRP A 133 -7.80 -6.66 -0.92
CA TRP A 133 -8.86 -5.88 -0.28
C TRP A 133 -8.40 -5.28 1.05
N ILE A 134 -8.61 -3.97 1.23
CA ILE A 134 -8.60 -3.33 2.55
C ILE A 134 -10.06 -3.16 2.98
N ASP A 135 -10.50 -3.99 3.91
CA ASP A 135 -11.88 -4.09 4.35
C ASP A 135 -12.10 -3.16 5.55
N PHE A 136 -12.60 -1.95 5.29
CA PHE A 136 -13.03 -0.99 6.32
C PHE A 136 -14.44 -1.29 6.85
N ASP A 137 -14.83 -2.57 7.00
CA ASP A 137 -16.08 -2.93 7.67
C ASP A 137 -15.92 -2.84 9.19
N PHE A 138 -16.30 -1.70 9.76
CA PHE A 138 -16.31 -1.48 11.21
C PHE A 138 -17.76 -1.39 11.71
N THR A 139 -18.20 -2.40 12.44
CA THR A 139 -19.50 -2.37 13.15
C THR A 139 -19.48 -1.32 14.25
N THR A 140 -18.39 -1.25 15.03
CA THR A 140 -18.12 -0.17 15.98
C THR A 140 -16.64 0.24 15.90
N GLY A 141 -16.33 1.50 16.23
CA GLY A 141 -14.97 2.03 16.12
C GLY A 141 -14.75 2.83 14.83
N GLY A 142 -13.66 2.56 14.11
CA GLY A 142 -13.29 3.26 12.87
C GLY A 142 -11.78 3.21 12.59
N ILE A 143 -11.34 3.96 11.60
CA ILE A 143 -9.91 4.16 11.30
C ILE A 143 -9.58 5.64 11.32
N ASN A 144 -8.46 5.98 11.95
CA ASN A 144 -8.01 7.34 12.09
C ASN A 144 -6.51 7.49 11.83
N ASN A 145 -6.12 8.54 11.11
CA ASN A 145 -4.73 8.86 10.78
C ASN A 145 -4.05 7.69 10.06
N PHE A 146 -4.44 7.43 8.83
CA PHE A 146 -3.81 6.39 8.01
C PHE A 146 -3.24 6.96 6.72
N ILE A 147 -2.21 6.30 6.20
CA ILE A 147 -1.59 6.62 4.92
C ILE A 147 -1.66 5.37 4.04
N LEU A 148 -2.23 5.54 2.85
CA LEU A 148 -2.25 4.55 1.78
C LEU A 148 -1.51 5.18 0.59
N THR A 149 -0.26 4.76 0.33
CA THR A 149 0.55 5.34 -0.74
C THR A 149 1.44 4.37 -1.50
N GLY A 150 1.51 4.47 -2.83
CA GLY A 150 2.36 3.58 -3.63
C GLY A 150 1.81 2.18 -3.79
N ASN A 151 0.54 1.94 -3.46
CA ASN A 151 -0.02 0.61 -3.50
C ASN A 151 -0.76 0.36 -4.81
N VAL A 152 -0.86 -0.92 -5.16
CA VAL A 152 -1.85 -1.43 -6.10
C VAL A 152 -2.95 -2.06 -5.25
N VAL A 153 -4.16 -1.51 -5.29
CA VAL A 153 -5.27 -1.94 -4.45
C VAL A 153 -6.41 -2.38 -5.33
N ASN A 154 -6.91 -3.59 -5.14
CA ASN A 154 -8.07 -4.04 -5.89
C ASN A 154 -9.34 -3.40 -5.29
N ILE A 155 -9.69 -3.68 -4.04
CA ILE A 155 -10.85 -3.07 -3.36
C ILE A 155 -10.42 -2.27 -2.11
N LEU A 156 -11.01 -1.09 -1.91
CA LEU A 156 -10.86 -0.30 -0.69
C LEU A 156 -12.21 -0.07 -0.01
N GLY A 157 -12.32 -0.42 1.27
CA GLY A 157 -13.55 -0.35 2.05
C GLY A 157 -14.55 -1.47 1.74
N ALA A 158 -15.71 -1.46 2.39
CA ALA A 158 -16.73 -2.50 2.25
C ALA A 158 -18.04 -1.91 1.70
N PRO A 159 -18.85 -2.70 0.96
CA PRO A 159 -20.13 -2.25 0.41
C PRO A 159 -21.29 -2.19 1.44
N SER A 160 -21.03 -2.45 2.72
CA SER A 160 -22.00 -2.43 3.82
C SER A 160 -22.06 -1.05 4.50
N SER A 161 -23.25 -0.54 4.80
CA SER A 161 -23.42 0.77 5.45
C SER A 161 -22.95 0.75 6.92
N ILE A 162 -21.65 0.96 7.11
CA ILE A 162 -20.99 1.07 8.42
C ILE A 162 -21.33 2.41 9.06
N THR A 163 -21.42 2.48 10.39
CA THR A 163 -21.67 3.77 11.10
C THR A 163 -20.39 4.42 11.64
N SER A 164 -19.25 3.81 11.34
CA SER A 164 -17.94 4.12 11.93
C SER A 164 -17.17 5.10 11.05
N PRO A 165 -16.60 6.19 11.61
CA PRO A 165 -15.96 7.22 10.80
C PRO A 165 -14.59 6.80 10.26
N ILE A 166 -14.29 7.28 9.05
CA ILE A 166 -12.97 7.21 8.42
C ILE A 166 -12.35 8.63 8.49
N GLN A 167 -11.29 8.79 9.28
CA GLN A 167 -10.77 10.10 9.65
C GLN A 167 -9.27 10.24 9.35
N ASN A 168 -8.85 11.45 8.99
CA ASN A 168 -7.46 11.86 8.79
C ASN A 168 -6.69 10.92 7.85
N GLY A 169 -7.36 10.43 6.80
CA GLY A 169 -6.80 9.51 5.83
C GLY A 169 -6.10 10.24 4.69
N VAL A 170 -4.94 9.75 4.27
CA VAL A 170 -4.26 10.20 3.05
C VAL A 170 -4.14 9.03 2.09
N ILE A 171 -4.84 9.11 0.96
CA ILE A 171 -4.85 8.10 -0.10
C ILE A 171 -4.23 8.72 -1.35
N THR A 172 -2.96 8.42 -1.60
CA THR A 172 -2.21 9.09 -2.66
C THR A 172 -1.20 8.23 -3.39
N ASN A 173 -1.01 8.48 -4.68
CA ASN A 173 -0.07 7.73 -5.51
C ASN A 173 -0.36 6.22 -5.50
N ASN A 174 -1.63 5.81 -5.59
CA ASN A 174 -2.03 4.41 -5.70
C ASN A 174 -2.64 4.12 -7.07
N ILE A 175 -2.68 2.85 -7.42
CA ILE A 175 -3.45 2.31 -8.55
C ILE A 175 -4.60 1.51 -7.95
N PHE A 176 -5.84 1.88 -8.28
CA PHE A 176 -7.04 1.17 -7.89
C PHE A 176 -7.58 0.36 -9.05
N LEU A 177 -7.77 -0.94 -8.84
CA LEU A 177 -8.21 -1.87 -9.89
C LEU A 177 -9.73 -2.11 -9.89
N ASP A 178 -10.38 -1.80 -8.76
CA ASP A 178 -11.81 -2.02 -8.53
C ASP A 178 -12.33 -0.98 -7.50
N ASP A 179 -13.52 -1.26 -6.96
CA ASP A 179 -14.34 -0.35 -6.16
C ASP A 179 -13.67 0.29 -4.93
N ILE A 180 -14.17 1.48 -4.60
CA ILE A 180 -13.78 2.28 -3.44
C ILE A 180 -15.02 2.69 -2.65
N TYR A 181 -15.05 2.26 -1.39
CA TYR A 181 -16.09 2.53 -0.42
C TYR A 181 -15.50 3.33 0.74
N ILE A 182 -15.72 4.64 0.78
CA ILE A 182 -15.31 5.49 1.89
C ILE A 182 -16.58 5.99 2.57
N PHE A 183 -17.02 5.27 3.59
CA PHE A 183 -18.22 5.62 4.34
C PHE A 183 -17.88 6.51 5.52
N TYR A 184 -18.76 7.48 5.79
CA TYR A 184 -18.61 8.48 6.85
C TYR A 184 -17.22 9.16 6.89
N PRO A 185 -16.70 9.68 5.76
CA PRO A 185 -15.47 10.43 5.78
C PRO A 185 -15.64 11.74 6.56
N GLU A 186 -14.62 12.09 7.34
CA GLU A 186 -14.54 13.43 7.97
C GLU A 186 -13.40 14.26 7.37
N THR A 187 -12.20 13.68 7.30
CA THR A 187 -10.98 14.37 6.85
C THR A 187 -10.11 13.43 6.01
N VAL A 188 -10.67 12.92 4.90
CA VAL A 188 -9.95 12.03 3.97
C VAL A 188 -9.52 12.82 2.74
N THR A 189 -8.23 12.75 2.40
CA THR A 189 -7.65 13.31 1.17
C THR A 189 -7.40 12.17 0.18
N ILE A 190 -7.96 12.26 -1.02
CA ILE A 190 -7.73 11.30 -2.11
C ILE A 190 -7.13 12.06 -3.29
N LYS A 191 -5.86 11.80 -3.62
CA LYS A 191 -5.19 12.53 -4.70
C LYS A 191 -4.11 11.78 -5.45
N ASN A 192 -3.85 12.16 -6.70
CA ASN A 192 -2.74 11.62 -7.49
C ASN A 192 -2.81 10.09 -7.63
N ASN A 193 -4.01 9.53 -7.79
CA ASN A 193 -4.21 8.11 -7.99
C ASN A 193 -4.54 7.81 -9.47
N ILE A 194 -4.42 6.54 -9.86
CA ILE A 194 -4.99 6.03 -11.10
C ILE A 194 -6.10 5.05 -10.75
N PHE A 195 -7.27 5.18 -11.39
CA PHE A 195 -8.43 4.32 -11.19
C PHE A 195 -8.75 3.57 -12.47
N PHE A 196 -8.88 2.24 -12.39
CA PHE A 196 -9.18 1.38 -13.54
C PHE A 196 -10.65 0.98 -13.53
N CYS A 197 -11.36 1.26 -14.62
CA CYS A 197 -12.64 0.63 -14.92
C CYS A 197 -12.34 -0.65 -15.73
N TYR A 198 -11.96 -1.74 -15.04
CA TYR A 198 -11.46 -2.96 -15.69
C TYR A 198 -12.54 -4.02 -15.99
N THR A 199 -13.19 -4.58 -14.95
CA THR A 199 -14.16 -5.68 -15.09
C THR A 199 -15.58 -5.16 -15.29
N SER A 200 -15.89 -4.02 -14.69
CA SER A 200 -17.17 -3.31 -14.80
C SER A 200 -16.95 -1.80 -14.63
N GLN A 201 -17.94 -1.06 -14.15
CA GLN A 201 -17.71 0.29 -13.63
C GLN A 201 -16.80 0.25 -12.40
N ILE A 202 -16.01 1.29 -12.14
CA ILE A 202 -15.49 1.53 -10.79
C ILE A 202 -16.57 2.29 -10.01
N LEU A 203 -17.03 1.70 -8.90
CA LEU A 203 -17.92 2.35 -7.97
C LEU A 203 -17.09 3.09 -6.93
N ILE A 204 -17.28 4.40 -6.86
CA ILE A 204 -16.73 5.24 -5.79
C ILE A 204 -17.91 5.71 -4.96
N THR A 205 -17.99 5.25 -3.72
CA THR A 205 -19.11 5.57 -2.84
C THR A 205 -18.65 6.36 -1.63
N ASN A 206 -19.32 7.48 -1.40
CA ASN A 206 -19.26 8.25 -0.17
C ASN A 206 -20.63 8.18 0.53
N GLU A 207 -20.99 7.08 1.17
CA GLU A 207 -22.21 7.07 1.98
C GLU A 207 -21.92 7.80 3.30
N SER A 208 -22.30 9.07 3.35
CA SER A 208 -22.17 9.89 4.55
C SER A 208 -23.54 10.05 5.20
N GLY A 209 -23.68 9.65 6.47
CA GLY A 209 -24.75 10.20 7.32
C GLY A 209 -24.50 11.66 7.72
N ASN A 210 -23.32 12.20 7.39
CA ASN A 210 -22.78 13.43 7.96
C ASN A 210 -22.71 14.61 6.96
N ASN A 211 -23.15 14.44 5.70
CA ASN A 211 -23.07 15.41 4.60
C ASN A 211 -21.64 15.88 4.23
N THR A 212 -20.59 15.14 4.61
CA THR A 212 -19.23 15.48 4.20
C THR A 212 -19.04 15.14 2.74
N GLU A 213 -18.60 16.12 1.95
CA GLU A 213 -18.20 15.92 0.56
C GLU A 213 -16.82 15.26 0.50
N LEU A 214 -16.67 14.24 -0.34
CA LEU A 214 -15.39 13.59 -0.60
C LEU A 214 -14.81 14.16 -1.89
N VAL A 215 -13.60 14.71 -1.81
CA VAL A 215 -12.92 15.30 -2.96
C VAL A 215 -11.84 14.34 -3.45
N ILE A 216 -11.90 14.00 -4.75
CA ILE A 216 -10.86 13.27 -5.47
C ILE A 216 -10.16 14.27 -6.38
N GLU A 217 -8.87 14.48 -6.18
CA GLU A 217 -8.11 15.48 -6.92
C GLU A 217 -6.92 14.91 -7.71
N ASN A 218 -6.50 15.62 -8.76
CA ASN A 218 -5.28 15.35 -9.52
C ASN A 218 -5.11 13.89 -9.95
N SER A 219 -6.22 13.18 -10.23
CA SER A 219 -6.22 11.74 -10.48
C SER A 219 -6.64 11.39 -11.90
N ILE A 220 -6.21 10.22 -12.37
CA ILE A 220 -6.53 9.73 -13.72
C ILE A 220 -7.50 8.55 -13.61
N ILE A 221 -8.61 8.59 -14.34
CA ILE A 221 -9.56 7.48 -14.47
C ILE A 221 -9.42 6.89 -15.86
N LEU A 222 -9.12 5.59 -15.94
CA LEU A 222 -8.91 4.86 -17.19
C LEU A 222 -10.00 3.82 -17.41
N LYS A 223 -10.58 3.83 -18.60
CA LYS A 223 -11.48 2.77 -19.07
C LYS A 223 -10.77 1.92 -20.11
N LEU A 224 -10.10 0.88 -19.64
CA LEU A 224 -9.25 0.04 -20.47
C LEU A 224 -10.01 -1.12 -21.15
N ASN A 225 -11.24 -1.42 -20.72
CA ASN A 225 -12.10 -2.43 -21.31
C ASN A 225 -13.31 -1.79 -22.01
N ALA A 226 -13.61 -2.19 -23.26
CA ALA A 226 -14.76 -1.63 -23.99
C ALA A 226 -16.12 -2.00 -23.36
N ASN A 227 -16.17 -3.06 -22.55
CA ASN A 227 -17.38 -3.51 -21.89
C ASN A 227 -17.56 -2.97 -20.46
N SER A 228 -16.59 -2.22 -19.90
CA SER A 228 -16.75 -1.63 -18.58
C SER A 228 -17.71 -0.44 -18.60
N GLY A 229 -18.36 -0.19 -17.47
CA GLY A 229 -19.10 1.05 -17.26
C GLY A 229 -18.17 2.24 -17.05
N ASP A 230 -18.75 3.43 -16.99
CA ASP A 230 -18.02 4.64 -16.57
C ASP A 230 -17.77 4.61 -15.05
N VAL A 231 -17.10 5.64 -14.51
CA VAL A 231 -17.07 5.84 -13.06
C VAL A 231 -18.51 6.04 -12.57
N SER A 232 -18.92 5.27 -11.56
CA SER A 232 -20.16 5.51 -10.83
C SER A 232 -19.80 6.12 -9.49
N ALA A 233 -20.10 7.41 -9.32
CA ALA A 233 -19.90 8.12 -8.08
C ALA A 233 -21.24 8.68 -7.58
N ASN A 234 -21.46 8.69 -6.27
CA ASN A 234 -22.65 9.31 -5.70
C ASN A 234 -22.51 10.85 -5.60
N ASP A 235 -23.63 11.54 -5.38
CA ASP A 235 -23.74 13.00 -5.56
C ASP A 235 -22.87 13.84 -4.61
N ASN A 236 -22.31 13.25 -3.55
CA ASN A 236 -21.42 13.91 -2.58
C ASN A 236 -19.93 13.61 -2.82
N ILE A 237 -19.58 13.22 -4.05
CA ILE A 237 -18.19 13.13 -4.52
C ILE A 237 -17.94 14.22 -5.55
N GLN A 238 -16.86 14.98 -5.36
CA GLN A 238 -16.38 15.95 -6.36
C GLN A 238 -15.02 15.52 -6.90
N PHE A 239 -14.90 15.55 -8.22
CA PHE A 239 -13.63 15.39 -8.91
C PHE A 239 -13.07 16.78 -9.22
N THR A 240 -11.83 17.04 -8.81
CA THR A 240 -11.14 18.31 -9.05
C THR A 240 -9.83 18.08 -9.78
N ASN A 241 -9.67 18.68 -10.96
CA ASN A 241 -8.47 18.49 -11.81
C ASN A 241 -8.17 17.00 -12.07
N CYS A 242 -9.21 16.21 -12.34
CA CYS A 242 -9.07 14.81 -12.73
C CYS A 242 -9.14 14.66 -14.26
N LEU A 243 -8.50 13.62 -14.79
CA LEU A 243 -8.50 13.31 -16.22
C LEU A 243 -9.17 11.96 -16.48
N THR A 244 -10.07 11.89 -17.45
CA THR A 244 -10.68 10.62 -17.89
C THR A 244 -10.21 10.24 -19.29
N TYR A 245 -9.91 8.96 -19.51
CA TYR A 245 -9.48 8.48 -20.81
C TYR A 245 -9.86 7.02 -21.06
N SER A 246 -10.30 6.72 -22.28
CA SER A 246 -10.42 5.36 -22.79
C SER A 246 -9.56 5.19 -24.04
N PRO A 247 -8.57 4.27 -24.04
CA PRO A 247 -7.81 3.93 -25.25
C PRO A 247 -8.68 3.27 -26.33
N ASN A 248 -9.84 2.72 -25.96
CA ASN A 248 -10.77 2.08 -26.90
C ASN A 248 -11.70 3.10 -27.61
N GLY A 249 -11.62 4.39 -27.24
CA GLY A 249 -12.44 5.45 -27.81
C GLY A 249 -13.81 5.61 -27.14
N ASP A 250 -14.05 4.94 -26.01
CA ASP A 250 -15.26 5.15 -25.23
C ASP A 250 -15.28 6.57 -24.63
N ILE A 251 -16.49 7.14 -24.54
CA ILE A 251 -16.71 8.47 -24.01
C ILE A 251 -17.27 8.34 -22.60
N PHE A 252 -16.50 8.79 -21.61
CA PHE A 252 -16.97 8.98 -20.25
C PHE A 252 -18.00 10.11 -20.18
N ASN A 253 -18.98 9.91 -19.32
CA ASN A 253 -19.75 11.00 -18.74
C ASN A 253 -18.82 12.04 -18.08
N VAL A 254 -19.23 13.31 -18.13
CA VAL A 254 -18.49 14.40 -17.50
C VAL A 254 -18.47 14.17 -15.99
N LEU A 255 -17.28 14.18 -15.40
CA LEU A 255 -17.12 14.08 -13.95
C LEU A 255 -17.71 15.30 -13.25
N ALA A 256 -18.46 15.08 -12.17
CA ALA A 256 -18.90 16.14 -11.28
C ALA A 256 -17.69 16.86 -10.65
N GLY A 257 -17.77 18.18 -10.50
CA GLY A 257 -16.71 19.02 -9.93
C GLY A 257 -16.12 19.99 -10.94
N SER A 258 -14.81 20.29 -10.83
CA SER A 258 -14.19 21.42 -11.54
C SER A 258 -12.78 21.11 -12.06
N GLY A 259 -12.35 21.80 -13.12
CA GLY A 259 -11.00 21.62 -13.68
C GLY A 259 -10.73 20.27 -14.35
N ASN A 260 -11.74 19.41 -14.48
CA ASN A 260 -11.57 18.07 -15.03
C ASN A 260 -11.29 18.09 -16.55
N LEU A 261 -10.38 17.22 -16.99
CA LEU A 261 -10.05 16.97 -18.39
C LEU A 261 -10.78 15.72 -18.87
N SER A 262 -11.99 15.89 -19.41
CA SER A 262 -12.82 14.75 -19.82
C SER A 262 -12.42 14.19 -21.18
N ASN A 263 -12.24 12.88 -21.25
CA ASN A 263 -11.98 12.12 -22.48
C ASN A 263 -10.71 12.57 -23.22
N ILE A 264 -9.66 12.90 -22.47
CA ILE A 264 -8.39 13.40 -22.99
C ILE A 264 -7.30 12.36 -22.76
N ASN A 265 -6.53 12.04 -23.81
CA ASN A 265 -5.40 11.11 -23.68
C ASN A 265 -4.32 11.69 -22.75
N PRO A 266 -3.96 11.02 -21.64
CA PRO A 266 -2.91 11.47 -20.72
C PRO A 266 -1.50 11.38 -21.32
N GLN A 267 -1.34 10.76 -22.49
CA GLN A 267 -0.05 10.54 -23.16
C GLN A 267 0.96 9.84 -22.25
N PHE A 268 0.58 8.69 -21.71
CA PHE A 268 1.51 7.84 -20.96
C PHE A 268 2.65 7.32 -21.84
N VAL A 269 3.78 7.00 -21.23
CA VAL A 269 4.92 6.38 -21.93
C VAL A 269 4.52 5.05 -22.53
N ASN A 270 3.89 4.18 -21.74
CA ASN A 270 3.40 2.88 -22.19
C ASN A 270 2.26 2.39 -21.30
N VAL A 271 1.13 1.99 -21.89
CA VAL A 271 0.07 1.25 -21.18
C VAL A 271 -0.38 0.18 -22.14
N THR A 272 -0.11 -1.08 -21.82
CA THR A 272 -0.04 -2.14 -22.83
C THR A 272 -1.36 -2.86 -23.08
N ASP A 273 -2.31 -2.76 -22.16
CA ASP A 273 -3.44 -3.68 -22.11
C ASP A 273 -4.57 -3.21 -21.17
N ASN A 274 -5.50 -4.11 -20.88
CA ASN A 274 -6.63 -3.88 -19.99
C ASN A 274 -6.35 -4.22 -18.53
N VAL A 275 -5.19 -4.81 -18.20
CA VAL A 275 -4.80 -5.19 -16.84
C VAL A 275 -3.61 -4.36 -16.40
N PHE A 276 -3.46 -4.16 -15.08
CA PHE A 276 -2.21 -3.63 -14.55
C PHE A 276 -1.06 -4.63 -14.75
N ASP A 277 -0.02 -4.21 -15.47
CA ASP A 277 1.21 -4.98 -15.63
C ASP A 277 2.42 -4.22 -15.09
N ALA A 278 2.92 -4.66 -13.92
CA ALA A 278 4.04 -4.03 -13.24
C ALA A 278 5.36 -3.98 -14.05
N TYR A 279 5.51 -4.80 -15.09
CA TYR A 279 6.73 -4.86 -15.91
C TYR A 279 6.61 -4.11 -17.23
N ASN A 280 5.40 -4.02 -17.78
CA ASN A 280 5.17 -3.45 -19.10
C ASN A 280 4.54 -2.06 -19.05
N ASP A 281 3.71 -1.76 -18.03
CA ASP A 281 3.11 -0.45 -17.90
C ASP A 281 4.09 0.60 -17.39
N ASP A 282 3.96 1.80 -17.94
CA ASP A 282 4.69 3.00 -17.58
C ASP A 282 3.76 4.22 -17.66
N TYR A 283 3.20 4.57 -16.50
CA TYR A 283 2.28 5.70 -16.34
C TYR A 283 3.00 7.06 -16.21
N HIS A 284 4.29 7.18 -16.51
CA HIS A 284 4.90 8.50 -16.66
C HIS A 284 4.26 9.26 -17.82
N LEU A 285 4.11 10.57 -17.66
CA LEU A 285 3.56 11.44 -18.69
C LEU A 285 4.64 11.80 -19.72
N GLN A 286 4.31 11.68 -21.01
CA GLN A 286 5.17 12.13 -22.10
C GLN A 286 5.15 13.65 -22.25
N ALA A 287 6.21 14.20 -22.86
CA ALA A 287 6.29 15.62 -23.17
C ALA A 287 5.09 16.08 -24.05
N GLY A 288 4.41 17.15 -23.62
CA GLY A 288 3.20 17.63 -24.27
C GLY A 288 1.91 17.06 -23.70
N SER A 289 2.00 16.17 -22.71
CA SER A 289 0.83 15.62 -22.03
C SER A 289 -0.05 16.73 -21.47
N PRO A 290 -1.38 16.66 -21.68
CA PRO A 290 -2.33 17.62 -21.12
C PRO A 290 -2.48 17.48 -19.60
N ALA A 291 -1.98 16.39 -19.00
CA ALA A 291 -1.95 16.20 -17.56
C ALA A 291 -0.79 16.93 -16.87
N ILE A 292 0.22 17.38 -17.62
CA ILE A 292 1.38 18.10 -17.06
C ILE A 292 0.96 19.52 -16.64
N GLY A 293 1.16 19.85 -15.36
CA GLY A 293 0.84 21.14 -14.76
C GLY A 293 -0.65 21.50 -14.71
N ALA A 294 -1.55 20.55 -15.00
CA ALA A 294 -2.99 20.75 -15.04
C ALA A 294 -3.68 20.48 -13.68
N GLY A 295 -2.95 19.96 -12.72
CA GLY A 295 -3.40 19.71 -11.36
C GLY A 295 -3.50 20.98 -10.51
N THR A 296 -4.04 20.81 -9.30
CA THR A 296 -4.04 21.84 -8.25
C THR A 296 -2.62 22.35 -8.02
N ASP A 297 -2.47 23.68 -7.90
CA ASP A 297 -1.18 24.37 -7.71
C ASP A 297 -0.14 24.13 -8.82
N GLY A 298 -0.58 23.70 -10.01
CA GLY A 298 0.30 23.44 -11.15
C GLY A 298 1.06 22.13 -11.05
N GLU A 299 0.59 21.19 -10.21
CA GLU A 299 1.09 19.82 -10.19
C GLU A 299 0.64 19.02 -11.43
N ASP A 300 1.34 17.92 -11.70
CA ASP A 300 0.90 16.96 -12.71
C ASP A 300 -0.26 16.11 -12.17
N ILE A 301 -1.26 15.86 -13.03
CA ILE A 301 -2.36 14.92 -12.75
C ILE A 301 -1.84 13.49 -12.91
N GLY A 302 -2.09 12.62 -11.93
CA GLY A 302 -1.75 11.21 -11.98
C GLY A 302 -0.70 10.78 -10.96
N LEU A 303 -0.10 9.61 -11.22
CA LEU A 303 0.65 8.81 -10.24
C LEU A 303 2.00 9.41 -9.84
N TYR A 304 2.72 9.99 -10.80
CA TYR A 304 4.08 10.52 -10.62
C TYR A 304 4.06 12.04 -10.47
N ASN A 305 3.33 12.52 -9.46
CA ASN A 305 3.17 13.96 -9.24
C ASN A 305 4.52 14.68 -9.07
N SER A 306 4.52 15.98 -9.32
CA SER A 306 5.71 16.83 -9.18
C SER A 306 6.19 17.00 -7.73
N SER A 307 5.52 16.39 -6.75
CA SER A 307 5.84 16.50 -5.32
C SER A 307 7.04 15.63 -4.88
N GLY A 308 7.54 14.75 -5.76
CA GLY A 308 8.76 13.96 -5.54
C GLY A 308 8.54 12.57 -4.96
N TYR A 309 7.30 12.11 -4.82
CA TYR A 309 7.03 10.70 -4.52
C TYR A 309 7.40 9.82 -5.72
N LEU A 310 8.23 8.81 -5.50
CA LEU A 310 8.66 7.87 -6.54
C LEU A 310 7.87 6.58 -6.43
N PHE A 311 6.76 6.51 -7.17
CA PHE A 311 5.98 5.28 -7.28
C PHE A 311 6.86 4.16 -7.85
N ASN A 312 6.78 2.97 -7.25
CA ASN A 312 7.53 1.82 -7.67
C ASN A 312 6.56 0.75 -8.18
N MET A 313 6.54 0.53 -9.50
CA MET A 313 5.66 -0.45 -10.15
C MET A 313 5.81 -1.87 -9.60
N LEU A 314 7.01 -2.22 -9.12
CA LEU A 314 7.29 -3.53 -8.53
C LEU A 314 7.03 -3.56 -7.01
N GLY A 315 6.71 -2.44 -6.38
CA GLY A 315 6.48 -2.37 -4.94
C GLY A 315 7.71 -2.61 -4.10
N ILE A 316 8.90 -2.30 -4.60
CA ILE A 316 10.11 -2.54 -3.82
C ILE A 316 10.19 -1.54 -2.68
N THR A 317 10.35 -2.03 -1.46
CA THR A 317 10.51 -1.19 -0.27
C THR A 317 11.91 -0.55 -0.25
N TYR A 318 11.96 0.77 -0.09
CA TYR A 318 13.18 1.55 0.11
C TYR A 318 13.83 1.22 1.48
N GLY A 319 15.16 1.24 1.54
CA GLY A 319 15.93 1.00 2.77
C GLY A 319 16.30 -0.47 3.04
N LEU A 320 15.89 -1.40 2.19
CA LEU A 320 16.40 -2.78 2.20
C LEU A 320 17.59 -2.92 1.25
N PRO A 321 18.81 -3.25 1.73
CA PRO A 321 19.89 -3.65 0.85
C PRO A 321 19.50 -4.95 0.16
N SER A 322 19.42 -4.93 -1.18
CA SER A 322 19.21 -6.12 -1.98
C SER A 322 20.55 -6.64 -2.48
N VAL A 323 20.74 -7.95 -2.44
CA VAL A 323 21.94 -8.63 -2.92
C VAL A 323 21.51 -9.61 -4.00
N ASN A 324 21.98 -9.41 -5.23
CA ASN A 324 21.77 -10.33 -6.34
C ASN A 324 23.10 -11.00 -6.69
N ILE A 325 23.10 -12.33 -6.79
CA ILE A 325 24.20 -13.04 -7.44
C ILE A 325 23.96 -12.94 -8.94
N THR A 326 24.79 -12.17 -9.64
CA THR A 326 24.61 -11.88 -11.06
C THR A 326 25.34 -12.87 -11.96
N ASN A 327 26.35 -13.58 -11.41
CA ASN A 327 27.08 -14.61 -12.14
C ASN A 327 27.71 -15.62 -11.17
N ILE A 328 27.67 -16.89 -11.56
CA ILE A 328 28.45 -17.98 -10.97
C ILE A 328 29.13 -18.70 -12.13
N THR A 329 30.45 -18.88 -12.07
CA THR A 329 31.13 -19.73 -13.05
C THR A 329 30.56 -21.14 -13.00
N GLN A 330 30.05 -21.65 -14.13
CA GLN A 330 29.47 -23.00 -14.19
C GLN A 330 30.54 -24.06 -13.84
N THR A 331 30.15 -24.95 -12.92
CA THR A 331 30.80 -26.22 -12.56
C THR A 331 32.33 -26.17 -12.43
N VAL A 332 32.81 -25.97 -11.19
CA VAL A 332 34.23 -26.16 -10.84
C VAL A 332 34.49 -27.59 -10.39
N GLN A 333 35.68 -28.12 -10.64
CA GLN A 333 36.10 -29.42 -10.07
C GLN A 333 36.27 -29.32 -8.55
N GLU A 334 36.19 -30.46 -7.87
CA GLU A 334 36.45 -30.52 -6.43
C GLU A 334 37.84 -29.93 -6.11
N GLY A 335 37.88 -28.90 -5.27
CA GLY A 335 39.11 -28.19 -4.89
C GLY A 335 39.43 -26.93 -5.70
N GLU A 336 38.71 -26.65 -6.79
CA GLU A 336 38.92 -25.45 -7.62
C GLU A 336 38.09 -24.25 -7.13
N PRO A 337 38.59 -23.01 -7.31
CA PRO A 337 37.91 -21.81 -6.80
C PRO A 337 36.66 -21.47 -7.60
N LEU A 338 35.52 -21.38 -6.91
CA LEU A 338 34.25 -20.89 -7.45
C LEU A 338 34.26 -19.36 -7.50
N GLN A 339 34.09 -18.78 -8.69
CA GLN A 339 33.88 -17.33 -8.80
C GLN A 339 32.39 -17.00 -8.76
N VAL A 340 32.05 -16.10 -7.84
CA VAL A 340 30.70 -15.56 -7.66
C VAL A 340 30.78 -14.05 -7.82
N THR A 341 29.96 -13.48 -8.70
CA THR A 341 29.79 -12.03 -8.80
C THR A 341 28.53 -11.64 -8.05
N ILE A 342 28.70 -10.73 -7.09
CA ILE A 342 27.63 -10.25 -6.23
C ILE A 342 27.42 -8.76 -6.54
N GLN A 343 26.18 -8.38 -6.81
CA GLN A 343 25.75 -7.00 -6.89
C GLN A 343 24.89 -6.69 -5.68
N ALA A 344 25.24 -5.63 -4.95
CA ALA A 344 24.41 -5.09 -3.89
C ALA A 344 23.85 -3.73 -4.31
N SER A 345 22.59 -3.47 -4.00
CA SER A 345 21.96 -2.15 -4.14
C SER A 345 21.23 -1.79 -2.85
N SER A 346 21.31 -0.53 -2.43
CA SER A 346 20.36 0.05 -1.48
C SER A 346 19.37 0.86 -2.29
N ASN A 347 18.09 0.52 -2.20
CA ASN A 347 17.02 1.29 -2.85
C ASN A 347 16.65 2.50 -2.00
#